data_AF-E2BN14-F1
#
_entry.id   AF-E2BN14-F1
#
_cell.length_a   1.000
_cell.length_b   1.000
_cell.length_c   1.000
_cell.angle_alpha   90.00
_cell.angle_beta   90.00
_cell.angle_gamma   90.00
#
_symmetry.space_group_name_H-M   'P 1'
#
loop_
_entity.id
_entity.type
_entity.pdbx_description
1 polymer ?
#
loop_
_entity_poly.entity_id
_entity_poly.type
_entity_poly.pdbx_seq_one_letter_code
_entity_poly.pdbx_strand_id
1 'polypeptide(L)'
;MEDFIPTRASCTKEDYVSVRYNYPKKKSTSTDGLATKPKFPKNDSTDSVVEKTSAELKIEQEKEMKKARYDVIKFAMSGFDKVKARKTKDELAISLGAIPSKNKKMNYKKLKVCRKKMNDEKMKKEEHVSGFTSSLIKYKHKNLKRKKVHKKDSGILGVYGKIPKSSLPKQ
;
A
#
# COMPACT_ATOMS: atom_id res chain seq x y z
N MET A 1 38.39 -4.22 -48.19
CA MET A 1 38.03 -5.54 -47.60
C MET A 1 39.26 -6.18 -46.92
N GLU A 2 40.31 -5.42 -46.60
CA GLU A 2 41.62 -5.98 -46.24
C GLU A 2 41.75 -6.44 -44.77
N ASP A 3 40.88 -5.96 -43.87
CA ASP A 3 40.95 -6.28 -42.44
C ASP A 3 39.97 -7.38 -41.97
N PHE A 4 39.21 -8.00 -42.88
CA PHE A 4 38.26 -9.06 -42.51
C PHE A 4 38.97 -10.41 -42.44
N ILE A 5 39.10 -10.97 -41.24
CA ILE A 5 39.70 -12.30 -41.02
C ILE A 5 38.63 -13.37 -41.29
N PRO A 6 38.72 -14.16 -42.38
CA PRO A 6 37.72 -15.18 -42.69
C PRO A 6 37.77 -16.29 -41.64
N THR A 7 36.60 -16.71 -41.19
CA THR A 7 36.41 -17.84 -40.27
C THR A 7 35.77 -19.01 -41.02
N ARG A 8 35.89 -20.24 -40.49
CA ARG A 8 35.30 -21.43 -41.11
C ARG A 8 33.79 -21.29 -41.41
N ALA A 9 33.07 -20.52 -40.59
CA ALA A 9 31.64 -20.24 -40.78
C ALA A 9 31.36 -19.11 -41.78
N SER A 10 32.32 -18.23 -42.07
CA SER A 10 32.16 -17.17 -43.08
C SER A 10 32.47 -17.66 -44.50
N CYS A 11 33.01 -18.87 -44.68
CA CYS A 11 33.25 -19.45 -46.00
C CYS A 11 32.03 -20.21 -46.56
N THR A 12 30.96 -20.41 -45.78
CA THR A 12 29.78 -21.18 -46.20
C THR A 12 28.63 -20.32 -46.75
N LYS A 13 28.77 -19.00 -46.74
CA LYS A 13 27.79 -18.04 -47.28
C LYS A 13 28.54 -17.07 -48.19
N GLU A 14 28.02 -16.81 -49.39
CA GLU A 14 28.79 -16.14 -50.44
C GLU A 14 28.58 -14.61 -50.46
N ASP A 15 27.52 -14.09 -49.84
CA ASP A 15 27.11 -12.68 -49.95
C ASP A 15 27.27 -11.92 -48.63
N TYR A 16 28.48 -11.43 -48.34
CA TYR A 16 28.72 -10.53 -47.21
C TYR A 16 28.81 -9.07 -47.64
N VAL A 17 27.99 -8.23 -47.01
CA VAL A 17 28.02 -6.77 -47.19
C VAL A 17 28.77 -6.14 -46.01
N SER A 18 29.83 -5.37 -46.30
CA SER A 18 30.52 -4.60 -45.27
C SER A 18 29.66 -3.43 -44.81
N VAL A 19 29.29 -3.40 -43.52
CA VAL A 19 28.57 -2.28 -42.91
C VAL A 19 29.52 -1.50 -42.00
N ARG A 20 29.67 -0.20 -42.23
CA ARG A 20 30.40 0.69 -41.30
C ARG A 20 29.49 1.01 -40.12
N TYR A 21 29.86 0.53 -38.94
CA TYR A 21 29.14 0.83 -37.70
C TYR A 21 29.69 2.09 -37.03
N ASN A 22 28.86 3.13 -36.93
CA ASN A 22 29.19 4.31 -36.14
C ASN A 22 28.83 4.07 -34.66
N TYR A 23 29.84 3.79 -33.83
CA TYR A 23 29.62 3.51 -32.41
C TYR A 23 29.10 4.76 -31.68
N PRO A 24 27.94 4.69 -31.01
CA PRO A 24 27.41 5.85 -30.29
C PRO A 24 28.32 6.20 -29.11
N LYS A 25 28.83 7.43 -29.09
CA LYS A 25 29.67 7.92 -27.99
C LYS A 25 28.88 7.89 -26.67
N LYS A 26 29.34 7.08 -25.72
CA LYS A 26 28.79 7.07 -24.35
C LYS A 26 29.08 8.43 -23.72
N LYS A 27 28.06 9.04 -23.10
CA LYS A 27 28.25 10.25 -22.29
C LYS A 27 29.13 9.88 -21.10
N SER A 28 30.31 10.47 -21.00
CA SER A 28 31.18 10.35 -19.84
C SER A 28 30.48 10.97 -18.64
N THR A 29 30.15 10.16 -17.64
CA THR A 29 29.79 10.66 -16.32
C THR A 29 31.08 11.14 -15.66
N SER A 30 31.29 12.45 -15.63
CA SER A 30 32.34 13.04 -14.78
C SER A 30 31.96 12.78 -13.33
N THR A 31 32.70 11.89 -12.68
CA THR A 31 32.75 11.82 -11.22
C THR A 31 33.65 12.95 -10.75
N ASP A 32 33.06 14.12 -10.50
CA ASP A 32 33.48 15.04 -9.47
C ASP A 32 32.33 16.02 -9.18
N GLY A 33 32.05 16.21 -7.90
CA GLY A 33 30.79 16.77 -7.41
C GLY A 33 30.54 18.21 -7.86
N LEU A 34 29.33 18.45 -8.35
CA LEU A 34 28.40 19.48 -7.87
C LEU A 34 27.08 19.37 -8.67
N ALA A 35 25.99 19.25 -7.93
CA ALA A 35 24.59 19.14 -8.32
C ALA A 35 24.24 19.60 -9.77
N THR A 36 24.10 18.65 -10.70
CA THR A 36 23.37 18.90 -11.95
C THR A 36 21.88 18.74 -11.68
N LYS A 37 21.19 19.87 -11.59
CA LYS A 37 19.72 19.94 -11.58
C LYS A 37 19.16 19.15 -12.77
N PRO A 38 18.03 18.45 -12.64
CA PRO A 38 17.34 17.90 -13.80
C PRO A 38 16.99 19.06 -14.73
N LYS A 39 17.37 18.95 -16.01
CA LYS A 39 16.93 19.86 -17.06
C LYS A 39 15.42 19.72 -17.17
N PHE A 40 14.69 20.59 -16.48
CA PHE A 40 13.30 20.85 -16.81
C PHE A 40 13.28 21.48 -18.22
N PRO A 41 12.34 21.09 -19.10
CA PRO A 41 12.09 21.88 -20.29
C PRO A 41 11.74 23.29 -19.82
N LYS A 42 12.48 24.29 -20.31
CA LYS A 42 12.05 25.69 -20.23
C LYS A 42 10.80 25.78 -21.08
N ASN A 43 9.64 25.78 -20.43
CA ASN A 43 8.45 26.30 -21.07
C ASN A 43 8.65 27.81 -21.11
N ASP A 44 9.20 28.30 -22.22
CA ASP A 44 9.08 29.69 -22.61
C ASP A 44 7.59 29.89 -22.91
N SER A 45 6.83 30.20 -21.87
CA SER A 45 5.44 30.60 -21.99
C SER A 45 5.49 32.04 -22.50
N THR A 46 5.46 32.20 -23.81
CA THR A 46 5.07 33.46 -24.43
C THR A 46 3.71 33.84 -23.85
N ASP A 47 3.64 34.99 -23.17
CA ASP A 47 2.40 35.60 -22.69
C ASP A 47 1.56 36.04 -23.90
N SER A 48 0.90 35.07 -24.55
CA SER A 48 -0.29 35.37 -25.34
C SER A 48 -1.41 35.63 -24.33
N VAL A 49 -1.75 36.91 -24.15
CA VAL A 49 -2.94 37.37 -23.44
C VAL A 49 -4.17 36.89 -24.23
N VAL A 50 -4.48 35.62 -24.08
CA VAL A 50 -5.78 35.06 -24.45
C VAL A 50 -6.64 35.28 -23.21
N GLU A 51 -7.72 36.05 -23.33
CA GLU A 51 -8.68 36.20 -22.25
C GLU A 51 -9.25 34.82 -21.89
N LYS A 52 -8.70 34.25 -20.82
CA LYS A 52 -9.12 32.95 -20.32
C LYS A 52 -10.52 33.08 -19.74
N THR A 53 -11.39 32.17 -20.13
CA THR A 53 -12.74 32.10 -19.59
C THR A 53 -12.70 31.91 -18.07
N SER A 54 -13.74 32.34 -17.35
CA SER A 54 -13.81 32.21 -15.89
C SER A 54 -13.68 30.75 -15.40
N ALA A 55 -14.01 29.78 -16.26
CA ALA A 55 -13.80 28.35 -16.01
C ALA A 55 -12.33 27.94 -16.11
N GLU A 56 -11.58 28.45 -17.09
CA GLU A 56 -10.15 28.18 -17.26
C GLU A 56 -9.33 28.76 -16.12
N LEU A 57 -9.67 29.96 -15.65
CA LEU A 57 -9.02 30.57 -14.47
C LEU A 57 -9.16 29.69 -13.22
N LYS A 58 -10.33 29.08 -13.00
CA LYS A 58 -10.54 28.15 -11.89
C LYS A 58 -9.68 26.89 -12.02
N ILE A 59 -9.57 26.34 -13.23
CA ILE A 59 -8.72 25.17 -13.50
C ILE A 59 -7.25 25.50 -13.25
N GLU A 60 -6.80 26.70 -13.61
CA GLU A 60 -5.44 27.16 -13.35
C GLU A 60 -5.17 27.36 -11.86
N GLN A 61 -6.08 28.01 -11.14
CA GLN A 61 -6.01 28.12 -9.68
C GLN A 61 -5.96 26.75 -9.00
N GLU A 62 -6.75 25.77 -9.46
CA GLU A 62 -6.67 24.41 -8.93
C GLU A 62 -5.32 23.74 -9.21
N LYS A 63 -4.76 23.93 -10.40
CA LYS A 63 -3.42 23.41 -10.75
C LYS A 63 -2.34 24.03 -9.86
N GLU A 64 -2.40 25.34 -9.64
CA GLU A 64 -1.51 26.05 -8.73
C GLU A 64 -1.64 25.55 -7.29
N MET A 65 -2.87 25.40 -6.81
CA MET A 65 -3.13 24.87 -5.46
C MET A 65 -2.65 23.42 -5.31
N LYS A 66 -2.82 22.57 -6.32
CA LYS A 66 -2.29 21.20 -6.33
C LYS A 66 -0.76 21.19 -6.29
N LYS A 67 -0.10 22.07 -7.05
CA LYS A 67 1.35 22.24 -7.04
C LYS A 67 1.85 22.73 -5.67
N ALA A 68 1.20 23.73 -5.09
CA ALA A 68 1.54 24.25 -3.76
C ALA A 68 1.42 23.17 -2.68
N ARG A 69 0.34 22.38 -2.70
CA ARG A 69 0.16 21.23 -1.79
C ARG A 69 1.29 20.22 -1.92
N TYR A 70 1.70 19.89 -3.14
CA TYR A 70 2.83 18.99 -3.39
C TYR A 70 4.14 19.56 -2.85
N ASP A 71 4.41 20.85 -3.05
CA ASP A 71 5.63 21.49 -2.57
C ASP A 71 5.71 21.53 -1.03
N VAL A 72 4.58 21.76 -0.35
CA VAL A 72 4.49 21.66 1.12
C VAL A 72 4.81 20.25 1.60
N ILE A 73 4.22 19.21 0.97
CA ILE A 73 4.50 17.81 1.32
C ILE A 73 5.97 17.48 1.09
N LYS A 74 6.52 17.88 -0.07
CA LYS A 74 7.92 17.68 -0.41
C LYS A 74 8.86 18.36 0.59
N PHE A 75 8.53 19.56 1.04
CA PHE A 75 9.29 20.29 2.06
C PHE A 75 9.24 19.54 3.40
N ALA A 76 8.05 19.11 3.84
CA ALA A 76 7.90 18.33 5.07
C ALA A 76 8.75 17.04 5.05
N MET A 77 8.89 16.41 3.88
CA MET A 77 9.71 15.20 3.71
C MET A 77 11.22 15.48 3.74
N SER A 78 11.67 16.71 3.53
CA SER A 78 13.10 17.06 3.50
C SER A 78 13.77 16.87 4.85
N GLY A 79 13.03 16.96 5.95
CA GLY A 79 13.54 16.76 7.31
C GLY A 79 13.57 15.30 7.77
N PHE A 80 13.14 14.34 6.93
CA PHE A 80 13.03 12.95 7.35
C PHE A 80 14.34 12.16 7.17
N ASP A 81 14.57 11.22 8.07
CA ASP A 81 15.60 10.18 7.92
C ASP A 81 15.47 9.47 6.57
N LYS A 82 16.58 9.08 5.95
CA LYS A 82 16.61 8.46 4.60
C LYS A 82 15.60 7.31 4.43
N VAL A 83 15.40 6.48 5.47
CA VAL A 83 14.45 5.36 5.43
C VAL A 83 13.00 5.85 5.46
N LYS A 84 12.68 6.81 6.32
CA LYS A 84 11.33 7.39 6.43
C LYS A 84 10.99 8.19 5.17
N ALA A 85 11.93 8.98 4.66
CA ALA A 85 11.78 9.74 3.43
C ALA A 85 11.48 8.86 2.21
N ARG A 86 12.05 7.65 2.12
CA ARG A 86 11.71 6.70 1.04
C ARG A 86 10.29 6.17 1.17
N LYS A 87 9.88 5.76 2.38
CA LYS A 87 8.52 5.27 2.63
C LYS A 87 7.46 6.32 2.32
N THR A 88 7.67 7.56 2.75
CA THR A 88 6.72 8.64 2.49
C THR A 88 6.66 9.04 1.01
N LYS A 89 7.76 8.91 0.26
CA LYS A 89 7.75 9.04 -1.21
C LYS A 89 6.89 7.96 -1.86
N ASP A 90 7.07 6.71 -1.44
CA ASP A 90 6.31 5.59 -1.98
C ASP A 90 4.81 5.74 -1.64
N GLU A 91 4.48 6.13 -0.41
CA GLU A 91 3.11 6.40 0.04
C GLU A 91 2.45 7.55 -0.74
N LEU A 92 3.19 8.66 -0.97
CA LEU A 92 2.73 9.78 -1.78
C LEU A 92 2.49 9.35 -3.24
N ALA A 93 3.37 8.54 -3.81
CA ALA A 93 3.18 8.04 -5.17
C ALA A 93 1.91 7.18 -5.25
N ILE A 94 1.68 6.30 -4.27
CA ILE A 94 0.49 5.45 -4.20
C ILE A 94 -0.78 6.30 -4.07
N SER A 95 -0.79 7.35 -3.24
CA SER A 95 -1.96 8.23 -3.08
C SER A 95 -2.28 9.02 -4.35
N LEU A 96 -1.27 9.33 -5.17
CA LEU A 96 -1.42 9.91 -6.51
C LEU A 96 -1.85 8.87 -7.57
N GLY A 97 -2.05 7.62 -7.19
CA GLY A 97 -2.54 6.55 -8.06
C GLY A 97 -1.45 5.67 -8.67
N ALA A 98 -0.19 5.78 -8.21
CA ALA A 98 0.84 4.84 -8.64
C ALA A 98 0.55 3.42 -8.12
N ILE A 99 0.88 2.43 -8.94
CA ILE A 99 0.75 1.02 -8.54
C ILE A 99 1.80 0.73 -7.46
N PRO A 100 1.41 0.17 -6.29
CA PRO A 100 2.36 -0.15 -5.24
C PRO A 100 3.39 -1.18 -5.71
N SER A 101 4.62 -1.04 -5.21
CA SER A 101 5.68 -1.98 -5.57
C SER A 101 5.34 -3.42 -5.17
N LYS A 102 5.73 -4.39 -6.01
CA LYS A 102 5.46 -5.80 -5.74
C LYS A 102 6.29 -6.29 -4.55
N ASN A 103 5.66 -7.05 -3.67
CA ASN A 103 6.34 -7.71 -2.56
C ASN A 103 7.40 -8.70 -3.08
N LYS A 104 8.56 -8.74 -2.42
CA LYS A 104 9.61 -9.71 -2.73
C LYS A 104 9.08 -11.14 -2.56
N LYS A 105 9.44 -12.03 -3.48
CA LYS A 105 9.12 -13.46 -3.37
C LYS A 105 9.82 -14.03 -2.12
N MET A 106 9.07 -14.75 -1.30
CA MET A 106 9.58 -15.41 -0.09
C MET A 106 9.06 -16.85 -0.01
N ASN A 107 9.85 -17.75 0.58
CA ASN A 107 9.41 -19.12 0.83
C ASN A 107 8.17 -19.13 1.75
N TYR A 108 7.17 -19.94 1.40
CA TYR A 108 5.90 -20.00 2.11
C TYR A 108 6.02 -20.32 3.61
N LYS A 109 6.94 -21.23 3.99
CA LYS A 109 7.17 -21.57 5.40
C LYS A 109 7.64 -20.34 6.18
N LYS A 110 8.56 -19.54 5.60
CA LYS A 110 9.05 -18.28 6.19
C LYS A 110 7.95 -17.22 6.25
N LEU A 111 7.16 -17.08 5.17
CA LEU A 111 6.03 -16.14 5.10
C LEU A 111 5.00 -16.39 6.22
N LYS A 112 4.65 -17.67 6.45
CA LYS A 112 3.72 -18.05 7.54
C LYS A 112 4.23 -17.62 8.91
N VAL A 113 5.51 -17.85 9.21
CA VAL A 113 6.12 -17.48 10.49
C VAL A 113 6.14 -15.96 10.66
N CYS A 114 6.56 -15.22 9.64
CA CYS A 114 6.55 -13.76 9.68
C CYS A 114 5.14 -13.18 9.90
N ARG A 115 4.12 -13.71 9.21
CA ARG A 115 2.72 -13.26 9.40
C ARG A 115 2.20 -13.51 10.81
N LYS A 116 2.50 -14.67 11.40
CA LYS A 116 2.13 -14.98 12.78
C LYS A 116 2.75 -13.97 13.75
N LYS A 117 4.08 -13.80 13.69
CA LYS A 117 4.80 -12.83 14.53
C LYS A 117 4.26 -11.41 14.40
N MET A 118 4.01 -10.96 13.17
CA MET A 118 3.50 -9.61 12.92
C MET A 118 2.08 -9.41 13.47
N ASN A 119 1.23 -10.43 13.41
CA ASN A 119 -0.10 -10.39 14.01
C ASN A 119 -0.02 -10.40 15.54
N ASP A 120 0.84 -11.23 16.12
CA ASP A 120 1.03 -11.29 17.58
C ASP A 120 1.56 -9.95 18.13
N GLU A 121 2.49 -9.31 17.43
CA GLU A 121 2.99 -7.97 17.78
C GLU A 121 1.91 -6.88 17.66
N LYS A 122 1.02 -6.98 16.68
CA LYS A 122 -0.12 -6.06 16.55
C LYS A 122 -1.10 -6.22 17.70
N MET A 123 -1.49 -7.47 18.02
CA MET A 123 -2.37 -7.77 19.15
C MET A 123 -1.81 -7.22 20.46
N LYS A 124 -0.52 -7.42 20.73
CA LYS A 124 0.13 -6.87 21.93
C LYS A 124 0.09 -5.33 21.96
N LYS A 125 0.37 -4.67 20.84
CA LYS A 125 0.30 -3.20 20.76
C LYS A 125 -1.12 -2.68 20.96
N GLU A 126 -2.11 -3.35 20.39
CA GLU A 126 -3.54 -2.99 20.53
C GLU A 126 -4.04 -3.21 21.96
N GLU A 127 -3.62 -4.30 22.62
CA GLU A 127 -3.92 -4.58 24.04
C GLU A 127 -3.43 -3.46 24.97
N HIS A 128 -2.28 -2.84 24.66
CA HIS A 128 -1.70 -1.76 25.47
C HIS A 128 -2.25 -0.35 25.19
N VAL A 129 -2.97 -0.13 24.09
CA VAL A 129 -3.56 1.18 23.73
C VAL A 129 -5.00 1.33 24.26
N SER A 130 -5.55 0.27 24.84
CA SER A 130 -6.95 0.14 25.22
C SER A 130 -7.21 0.43 26.71
N GLY A 131 -7.18 1.71 27.10
CA GLY A 131 -7.86 2.16 28.33
C GLY A 131 -9.39 2.35 28.14
N PHE A 132 -9.84 2.53 26.90
CA PHE A 132 -11.21 2.98 26.58
C PHE A 132 -12.06 1.97 25.79
N THR A 133 -11.46 0.95 25.17
CA THR A 133 -12.17 0.01 24.29
C THR A 133 -12.64 -1.28 24.98
N SER A 134 -12.20 -1.55 26.22
CA SER A 134 -12.59 -2.75 26.97
C SER A 134 -14.02 -2.69 27.53
N SER A 135 -14.62 -1.50 27.62
CA SER A 135 -16.00 -1.27 28.06
C SER A 135 -17.05 -1.52 26.97
N LEU A 136 -16.67 -1.47 25.69
CA LEU A 136 -17.60 -1.63 24.56
C LEU A 136 -17.67 -3.06 23.99
N ILE A 137 -16.80 -3.99 24.45
CA ILE A 137 -16.71 -5.36 23.88
C ILE A 137 -17.45 -6.41 24.75
N LYS A 138 -18.11 -6.02 25.84
CA LYS A 138 -18.91 -6.96 26.64
C LYS A 138 -20.36 -6.87 26.22
N TYR A 139 -20.84 -7.77 25.34
CA TYR A 139 -22.16 -8.43 25.48
C TYR A 139 -22.55 -9.45 24.40
N LYS A 140 -21.64 -10.04 23.63
CA LYS A 140 -22.02 -11.22 22.82
C LYS A 140 -20.97 -12.33 22.95
N HIS A 141 -21.46 -13.54 23.26
CA HIS A 141 -20.73 -14.83 23.24
C HIS A 141 -20.12 -15.39 24.54
N LYS A 142 -20.72 -15.16 25.72
CA LYS A 142 -20.47 -16.03 26.90
C LYS A 142 -21.56 -17.06 27.24
N ASN A 143 -22.68 -17.09 26.51
CA ASN A 143 -23.83 -17.95 26.88
C ASN A 143 -24.15 -19.11 25.91
N LEU A 144 -23.28 -19.45 24.95
CA LEU A 144 -23.60 -20.55 24.01
C LEU A 144 -23.02 -21.93 24.37
N LYS A 145 -22.36 -22.10 25.51
CA LYS A 145 -21.82 -23.42 25.91
C LYS A 145 -22.09 -23.84 27.36
N ARG A 146 -23.13 -23.32 28.02
CA ARG A 146 -23.61 -23.87 29.30
C ARG A 146 -25.12 -23.72 29.42
N LYS A 147 -25.85 -24.79 29.10
CA LYS A 147 -27.13 -25.26 29.68
C LYS A 147 -27.91 -26.12 28.66
N LYS A 148 -27.46 -27.35 28.46
CA LYS A 148 -28.41 -28.47 28.34
C LYS A 148 -28.72 -28.93 29.76
N VAL A 149 -29.60 -28.20 30.45
CA VAL A 149 -30.25 -28.70 31.66
C VAL A 149 -31.74 -28.52 31.39
N HIS A 150 -32.43 -29.64 31.29
CA HIS A 150 -33.85 -29.74 30.99
C HIS A 150 -34.66 -28.70 31.76
N LYS A 151 -35.25 -27.74 31.04
CA LYS A 151 -36.41 -27.01 31.56
C LYS A 151 -37.64 -27.90 31.35
N LYS A 152 -37.82 -28.88 32.22
CA LYS A 152 -39.17 -29.36 32.54
C LYS A 152 -39.68 -28.38 33.60
N ASP A 153 -40.92 -27.91 33.44
CA ASP A 153 -41.63 -26.96 34.32
C ASP A 153 -41.66 -25.49 33.81
N SER A 154 -41.89 -25.25 32.52
CA SER A 154 -42.32 -23.93 31.99
C SER A 154 -43.84 -23.83 31.88
N GLY A 155 -44.56 -24.21 32.94
CA GLY A 155 -46.00 -24.02 33.08
C GLY A 155 -46.31 -23.08 34.24
N ILE A 156 -47.52 -22.51 34.25
CA ILE A 156 -47.98 -21.47 35.20
C ILE A 156 -47.81 -21.86 36.69
N LEU A 157 -47.67 -23.15 36.98
CA LEU A 157 -47.42 -23.72 38.30
C LEU A 157 -46.07 -23.30 38.92
N GLY A 158 -45.10 -22.84 38.11
CA GLY A 158 -43.86 -22.26 38.63
C GLY A 158 -44.07 -20.92 39.36
N VAL A 159 -45.13 -20.17 39.01
CA VAL A 159 -45.46 -18.87 39.62
C VAL A 159 -46.18 -19.04 40.96
N TYR A 160 -47.01 -20.09 41.09
CA TYR A 160 -47.88 -20.28 42.26
C TYR A 160 -47.45 -21.44 43.18
N GLY A 161 -46.31 -22.08 42.92
CA GLY A 161 -45.72 -23.13 43.77
C GLY A 161 -46.32 -24.53 43.55
N LYS A 162 -45.53 -25.58 43.80
CA LYS A 162 -45.96 -26.99 43.64
C LYS A 162 -46.86 -27.41 44.80
N ILE A 163 -48.09 -27.83 44.49
CA ILE A 163 -49.01 -28.45 45.46
C ILE A 163 -48.65 -29.94 45.61
N PRO A 164 -48.50 -30.48 46.84
CA PRO A 164 -48.21 -31.89 47.06
C PRO A 164 -49.41 -32.77 46.69
N LYS A 165 -49.15 -33.90 46.02
CA LYS A 165 -50.19 -34.82 45.49
C LYS A 165 -51.07 -35.48 46.56
N SER A 166 -50.74 -35.33 47.83
CA SER A 166 -51.53 -35.83 48.97
C SER A 166 -52.78 -34.99 49.24
N SER A 167 -52.91 -33.81 48.66
CA SER A 167 -54.05 -32.90 48.89
C SER A 167 -55.17 -33.02 47.85
N LEU A 168 -55.09 -33.96 46.91
CA LEU A 168 -56.13 -34.16 45.90
C LEU A 168 -57.02 -35.36 46.28
N PRO A 169 -58.36 -35.22 46.30
CA PRO A 169 -59.24 -36.35 46.53
C PRO A 169 -59.14 -37.33 45.35
N LYS A 170 -59.03 -38.63 45.67
CA LYS A 170 -59.00 -39.69 44.66
C LYS A 170 -60.39 -39.80 44.03
N GLN A 171 -60.48 -39.57 42.72
CA GLN A 171 -61.61 -39.96 41.89
C GLN A 171 -61.42 -41.39 41.38
#